data_AF-A0A838RSC1-F1
#
_entry.id   AF-A0A838RSC1-F1
#
_cell.length_a   1.000
_cell.length_b   1.000
_cell.length_c   1.000
_cell.angle_alpha   90.00
_cell.angle_beta   90.00
_cell.angle_gamma   90.00
#
_symmetry.space_group_name_H-M   'P 1'
#
loop_
_entity.id
_entity.type
_entity.pdbx_description
1 polymer ?
#
loop_
_entity_poly.entity_id
_entity_poly.type
_entity_poly.pdbx_seq_one_letter_code
_entity_poly.pdbx_strand_id
1 'polypeptide(L)'
;MSIIALSLFPKILIGILVGIAALVTSIKLNKRYRLWQKSQSVFYLIFGRSYECNCGHKAKRKTMLTIDGESGIYTLDKEHKYCPQCWINAAIKCAWCSNTIIPGDAITLYTPQDKDFKVPEHAVVYKRTPHLQLVGCLGWNCADTGMDRSGFWIMPGKVQRAASPMEMMISGMSNGDDGMLIVNNLSNPNEAVLIPEEIAKPGE
;
A
#
# COMPACT_ATOMS: atom_id res chain seq x y z
N MET A 1 4.48 -41.64 -50.08
CA MET A 1 4.17 -41.34 -48.66
C MET A 1 3.58 -39.94 -48.55
N SER A 2 2.26 -39.76 -48.72
CA SER A 2 1.59 -38.45 -48.48
C SER A 2 0.07 -38.62 -48.40
N ILE A 3 -0.46 -39.17 -47.31
CA ILE A 3 -1.93 -39.22 -47.06
C ILE A 3 -2.29 -38.77 -45.62
N ILE A 4 -1.33 -38.48 -44.74
CA ILE A 4 -1.62 -38.20 -43.32
C ILE A 4 -2.02 -36.73 -43.04
N ALA A 5 -1.82 -35.81 -43.98
CA ALA A 5 -1.95 -34.36 -43.71
C ALA A 5 -3.40 -33.81 -43.69
N LEU A 6 -4.41 -34.56 -44.17
CA LEU A 6 -5.78 -34.04 -44.35
C LEU A 6 -6.75 -34.33 -43.18
N SER A 7 -6.39 -35.16 -42.21
CA SER A 7 -7.29 -35.53 -41.09
C SER A 7 -7.10 -34.69 -39.82
N LEU A 8 -6.05 -33.88 -39.74
CA LEU A 8 -5.69 -33.08 -38.56
C LEU A 8 -6.21 -31.63 -38.61
N PHE A 9 -6.47 -31.10 -39.81
CA PHE A 9 -6.92 -29.71 -40.00
C PHE A 9 -8.26 -29.36 -39.32
N PRO A 10 -9.34 -30.19 -39.41
CA PRO A 10 -10.61 -29.84 -38.79
C PRO A 10 -10.56 -29.88 -37.25
N LYS A 11 -9.71 -30.73 -36.66
CA LYS A 11 -9.58 -30.83 -35.19
C LYS A 11 -8.88 -29.61 -34.58
N ILE A 12 -7.87 -29.06 -35.27
CA ILE A 12 -7.16 -27.85 -34.84
C ILE A 12 -8.09 -26.63 -34.94
N LEU A 13 -8.88 -26.51 -36.01
CA LEU A 13 -9.81 -25.41 -36.20
C LEU A 13 -10.93 -25.40 -35.14
N ILE A 14 -11.47 -26.57 -34.79
CA ILE A 14 -12.46 -26.72 -33.72
C ILE A 14 -11.86 -26.34 -32.37
N GLY A 15 -10.62 -26.78 -32.07
CA GLY A 15 -9.92 -26.41 -30.83
C GLY A 15 -9.73 -24.90 -30.67
N ILE A 16 -9.34 -24.21 -31.74
CA ILE A 16 -9.18 -22.74 -31.75
C ILE A 16 -10.54 -22.04 -31.54
N LEU A 17 -11.60 -22.49 -32.21
CA LEU A 17 -12.93 -21.91 -32.07
C LEU A 17 -13.51 -22.10 -30.65
N VAL A 18 -13.30 -23.28 -30.04
CA VAL A 18 -13.70 -23.54 -28.65
C VAL A 18 -12.90 -22.68 -27.67
N GLY A 19 -11.59 -22.53 -27.89
CA GLY A 19 -10.73 -21.64 -27.08
C GLY A 19 -11.16 -20.17 -27.14
N ILE A 20 -11.47 -19.66 -28.33
CA ILE A 20 -11.96 -18.29 -28.52
C ILE A 20 -13.33 -18.09 -27.85
N ALA A 21 -14.24 -19.05 -28.00
CA ALA A 21 -15.56 -18.98 -27.36
C ALA A 21 -15.45 -18.93 -25.82
N ALA A 22 -14.58 -19.76 -25.23
CA ALA A 22 -14.33 -19.79 -23.79
C ALA A 22 -13.68 -18.50 -23.26
N LEU A 23 -12.78 -17.90 -24.04
CA LEU A 23 -12.16 -16.62 -23.71
C LEU A 23 -13.20 -15.49 -23.72
N VAL A 24 -14.08 -15.45 -24.73
CA VAL A 24 -15.14 -14.44 -24.87
C VAL A 24 -16.20 -14.57 -23.75
N THR A 25 -16.57 -15.80 -23.33
CA THR A 25 -17.46 -15.99 -22.18
C THR A 25 -16.80 -15.59 -20.87
N SER A 26 -15.52 -15.91 -20.64
CA SER A 26 -14.77 -15.43 -19.47
C SER A 26 -14.68 -13.91 -19.39
N ILE A 27 -14.41 -13.24 -20.51
CA ILE A 27 -14.37 -11.76 -20.58
C ILE A 27 -15.76 -11.16 -20.29
N LYS A 28 -16.83 -11.73 -20.85
CA LYS A 28 -18.22 -11.28 -20.57
C LYS A 28 -18.63 -11.51 -19.12
N LEU A 29 -18.25 -12.63 -18.52
CA LEU A 29 -18.51 -12.95 -17.11
C LEU A 29 -17.77 -11.96 -16.18
N ASN A 30 -16.50 -11.65 -16.49
CA ASN A 30 -15.72 -10.68 -15.73
C ASN A 30 -16.31 -9.26 -15.83
N LYS A 31 -16.79 -8.86 -17.01
CA LYS A 31 -17.45 -7.54 -17.20
C LYS A 31 -18.77 -7.43 -16.43
N ARG A 32 -19.61 -8.48 -16.45
CA ARG A 32 -20.86 -8.54 -15.67
C ARG A 32 -20.59 -8.56 -14.16
N TYR A 33 -19.59 -9.30 -13.71
CA TYR A 33 -19.18 -9.34 -12.31
C TYR A 33 -18.69 -7.98 -11.81
N ARG A 34 -17.85 -7.28 -12.60
CA ARG A 34 -17.43 -5.90 -12.30
C ARG A 34 -18.60 -4.91 -12.27
N LEU A 35 -19.54 -5.01 -13.20
CA LEU A 35 -20.76 -4.20 -13.22
C LEU A 35 -21.64 -4.47 -11.99
N TRP A 36 -21.78 -5.73 -11.59
CA TRP A 36 -22.52 -6.14 -10.41
C TRP A 36 -21.84 -5.69 -9.11
N GLN A 37 -20.51 -5.77 -9.02
CA GLN A 37 -19.76 -5.20 -7.88
C GLN A 37 -19.93 -3.68 -7.78
N LYS A 38 -19.91 -2.97 -8.92
CA LYS A 38 -20.16 -1.52 -8.98
C LYS A 38 -21.60 -1.17 -8.59
N SER A 39 -22.60 -1.97 -8.99
CA SER A 39 -23.98 -1.69 -8.59
C SER A 39 -24.23 -2.01 -7.12
N GLN A 40 -23.65 -3.09 -6.59
CA GLN A 40 -23.69 -3.38 -5.16
C GLN A 40 -23.03 -2.28 -4.33
N SER A 41 -21.87 -1.76 -4.74
CA SER A 41 -21.21 -0.69 -4.00
C SER A 41 -22.05 0.58 -3.97
N VAL A 42 -22.71 0.95 -5.07
CA VAL A 42 -23.67 2.07 -5.09
C VAL A 42 -24.85 1.84 -4.14
N PHE A 43 -25.40 0.62 -4.10
CA PHE A 43 -26.47 0.27 -3.16
C PHE A 43 -26.03 0.41 -1.70
N TYR A 44 -24.85 -0.09 -1.33
CA TYR A 44 -24.31 0.07 0.03
C TYR A 44 -23.98 1.53 0.36
N LEU A 45 -23.54 2.32 -0.63
CA LEU A 45 -23.30 3.75 -0.45
C LEU A 45 -24.59 4.53 -0.17
N ILE A 46 -25.71 4.13 -0.76
CA ILE A 46 -26.99 4.83 -0.58
C ILE A 46 -27.72 4.31 0.67
N PHE A 47 -27.93 2.99 0.75
CA PHE A 47 -28.79 2.35 1.76
C PHE A 47 -28.02 1.69 2.92
N GLY A 48 -26.69 1.78 2.95
CA GLY A 48 -25.89 1.20 4.02
C GLY A 48 -26.17 1.83 5.39
N ARG A 49 -26.23 0.98 6.42
CA ARG A 49 -26.33 1.40 7.82
C ARG A 49 -25.12 2.25 8.22
N SER A 50 -25.37 3.29 9.01
CA SER A 50 -24.32 4.11 9.62
C SER A 50 -23.97 3.56 11.00
N TYR A 51 -22.69 3.64 11.34
CA TYR A 51 -22.09 3.18 12.58
C TYR A 51 -21.41 4.36 13.25
N GLU A 52 -21.41 4.38 14.57
CA GLU A 52 -20.65 5.34 15.36
C GLU A 52 -19.25 4.76 15.58
N CYS A 53 -18.23 5.52 15.19
CA CYS A 53 -16.84 5.12 15.34
C CYS A 53 -16.27 5.62 16.67
N ASN A 54 -15.22 4.98 17.18
CA ASN A 54 -14.58 5.37 18.44
C ASN A 54 -13.96 6.78 18.40
N CYS A 55 -13.73 7.31 17.19
CA CYS A 55 -13.34 8.70 16.97
C CYS A 55 -14.49 9.73 17.12
N GLY A 56 -15.71 9.30 17.50
CA GLY A 56 -16.88 10.17 17.69
C GLY A 56 -17.65 10.55 16.41
N HIS A 57 -17.23 10.05 15.24
CA HIS A 57 -17.87 10.33 13.96
C HIS A 57 -18.78 9.18 13.52
N LYS A 58 -19.83 9.49 12.76
CA LYS A 58 -20.68 8.48 12.12
C LYS A 58 -20.19 8.17 10.72
N ALA A 59 -20.13 6.90 10.35
CA ALA A 59 -19.71 6.47 9.03
C ALA A 59 -20.46 5.22 8.53
N LYS A 60 -20.57 5.07 7.21
CA LYS A 60 -21.11 3.86 6.59
C LYS A 60 -20.06 2.77 6.57
N ARG A 61 -20.50 1.50 6.66
CA ARG A 61 -19.61 0.32 6.62
C ARG A 61 -18.69 0.29 5.41
N LYS A 62 -19.21 0.70 4.25
CA LYS A 62 -18.43 0.88 3.02
C LYS A 62 -18.68 2.28 2.51
N THR A 63 -17.61 3.01 2.24
CA THR A 63 -17.69 4.32 1.60
C THR A 63 -16.66 4.45 0.49
N MET A 64 -16.91 5.36 -0.45
CA MET A 64 -15.85 5.85 -1.32
C MET A 64 -15.00 6.81 -0.50
N LEU A 65 -13.70 6.62 -0.55
CA LEU A 65 -12.69 7.48 0.03
C LEU A 65 -11.94 8.09 -1.14
N THR A 66 -11.86 9.43 -1.19
CA THR A 66 -11.09 10.13 -2.21
C THR A 66 -9.99 10.93 -1.52
N ILE A 67 -8.74 10.67 -1.87
CA ILE A 67 -7.57 11.39 -1.36
C ILE A 67 -6.75 11.80 -2.58
N ASP A 68 -6.54 13.12 -2.74
CA ASP A 68 -5.76 13.68 -3.85
C ASP A 68 -6.20 13.23 -5.25
N GLY A 69 -7.50 13.07 -5.44
CA GLY A 69 -8.10 12.65 -6.73
C GLY A 69 -8.12 11.14 -6.96
N GLU A 70 -7.41 10.36 -6.16
CA GLU A 70 -7.50 8.90 -6.19
C GLU A 70 -8.67 8.43 -5.31
N SER A 71 -9.50 7.53 -5.84
CA SER A 71 -10.70 7.04 -5.15
C SER A 71 -10.65 5.53 -4.95
N GLY A 72 -10.94 5.08 -3.73
CA GLY A 72 -11.00 3.68 -3.35
C GLY A 72 -12.20 3.36 -2.47
N ILE A 73 -12.61 2.09 -2.46
CA ILE A 73 -13.64 1.63 -1.52
C ILE A 73 -12.98 1.37 -0.18
N TYR A 74 -13.28 2.21 0.80
CA TYR A 74 -12.89 2.00 2.18
C TYR A 74 -13.96 1.17 2.90
N THR A 75 -13.54 0.14 3.64
CA THR A 75 -14.41 -0.65 4.51
C THR A 75 -14.01 -0.41 5.95
N LEU A 76 -14.96 0.02 6.78
CA LEU A 76 -14.74 0.18 8.21
C LEU A 76 -14.27 -1.14 8.83
N ASP A 77 -13.30 -1.03 9.74
CA ASP A 77 -12.81 -2.13 10.54
C ASP A 77 -13.90 -2.64 11.49
N LYS A 78 -13.78 -3.90 11.96
CA LYS A 78 -14.77 -4.50 12.85
C LYS A 78 -14.91 -3.76 14.18
N GLU A 79 -13.81 -3.14 14.63
CA GLU A 79 -13.75 -2.39 15.88
C GLU A 79 -14.18 -0.92 15.70
N HIS A 80 -14.50 -0.51 14.46
CA HIS A 80 -14.91 0.85 14.10
C HIS A 80 -14.02 1.93 14.71
N LYS A 81 -12.70 1.71 14.76
CA LYS A 81 -11.78 2.61 15.47
C LYS A 81 -11.75 4.00 14.86
N TYR A 82 -11.71 4.07 13.53
CA TYR A 82 -11.54 5.32 12.80
C TYR A 82 -12.51 5.41 11.63
N CYS A 83 -13.14 6.58 11.49
CA CYS A 83 -14.01 6.85 10.36
C CYS A 83 -13.19 7.21 9.10
N PRO A 84 -13.81 7.17 7.90
CA PRO A 84 -13.17 7.57 6.65
C PRO A 84 -12.59 9.00 6.68
N GLN A 85 -13.26 9.94 7.36
CA GLN A 85 -12.74 11.30 7.50
C GLN A 85 -11.46 11.36 8.33
N CYS A 86 -11.37 10.57 9.40
CA CYS A 86 -10.14 10.45 10.19
C CYS A 86 -9.00 9.87 9.36
N TRP A 87 -9.29 8.91 8.48
CA TRP A 87 -8.31 8.37 7.53
C TRP A 87 -7.82 9.41 6.53
N ILE A 88 -8.73 10.21 5.96
CA ILE A 88 -8.37 11.33 5.06
C ILE A 88 -7.50 12.34 5.80
N ASN A 89 -7.92 12.74 7.00
CA ASN A 89 -7.19 13.74 7.79
C ASN A 89 -5.82 13.24 8.26
N ALA A 90 -5.64 11.92 8.38
CA ALA A 90 -4.37 11.32 8.72
C ALA A 90 -3.46 11.13 7.49
N ALA A 91 -3.95 11.31 6.26
CA ALA A 91 -3.09 11.23 5.08
C ALA A 91 -2.11 12.41 5.05
N ILE A 92 -0.89 12.14 4.60
CA ILE A 92 0.19 13.12 4.53
C ILE A 92 0.80 13.14 3.14
N LYS A 93 1.73 14.06 2.92
CA LYS A 93 2.50 14.15 1.68
C LYS A 93 3.95 13.73 1.90
N CYS A 94 4.47 12.95 0.96
CA CYS A 94 5.88 12.61 0.91
C CYS A 94 6.74 13.88 0.86
N ALA A 95 7.76 13.95 1.72
CA ALA A 95 8.67 15.09 1.78
C ALA A 95 9.45 15.33 0.46
N TRP A 96 9.60 14.30 -0.38
CA TRP A 96 10.47 14.34 -1.56
C TRP A 96 9.69 14.50 -2.88
N CYS A 97 8.67 13.68 -3.11
CA CYS A 97 7.91 13.68 -4.36
C CYS A 97 6.49 14.27 -4.24
N SER A 98 6.06 14.66 -3.04
CA SER A 98 4.70 15.16 -2.77
C SER A 98 3.56 14.20 -3.08
N ASN A 99 3.85 12.93 -3.37
CA ASN A 99 2.83 11.88 -3.45
C ASN A 99 2.19 11.67 -2.08
N THR A 100 0.94 11.26 -2.11
CA THR A 100 0.15 10.95 -0.92
C THR A 100 0.68 9.70 -0.23
N ILE A 101 0.74 9.77 1.10
CA ILE A 101 1.00 8.63 1.98
C ILE A 101 -0.24 8.48 2.85
N ILE A 102 -0.90 7.34 2.74
CA ILE A 102 -2.09 7.01 3.52
C ILE A 102 -1.73 6.04 4.65
N PRO A 103 -2.54 5.96 5.72
CA PRO A 103 -2.29 4.99 6.79
C PRO A 103 -2.24 3.56 6.24
N GLY A 104 -1.26 2.78 6.68
CA GLY A 104 -0.90 1.46 6.17
C GLY A 104 0.26 1.47 5.18
N ASP A 105 0.57 2.61 4.56
CA ASP A 105 1.67 2.70 3.60
C ASP A 105 3.04 2.53 4.28
N ALA A 106 3.93 1.84 3.58
CA ALA A 106 5.33 1.79 3.96
C ALA A 106 6.02 3.15 3.70
N ILE A 107 6.87 3.55 4.63
CA ILE A 107 7.56 4.83 4.59
C ILE A 107 9.07 4.67 4.69
N THR A 108 9.78 5.71 4.26
CA THR A 108 11.21 5.91 4.50
C THR A 108 11.42 7.07 5.47
N LEU A 109 12.58 7.10 6.13
CA LEU A 109 13.00 8.19 7.00
C LEU A 109 14.37 8.68 6.54
N TYR A 110 14.37 9.76 5.75
CA TYR A 110 15.61 10.28 5.19
C TYR A 110 16.02 11.60 5.81
N THR A 111 17.35 11.74 5.92
CA THR A 111 18.02 12.98 6.29
C THR A 111 18.48 13.66 5.00
N PRO A 112 18.09 14.92 4.76
CA PRO A 112 18.64 15.66 3.63
C PRO A 112 20.16 15.81 3.78
N GLN A 113 20.92 15.57 2.72
CA GLN A 113 22.38 15.75 2.72
C GLN A 113 22.77 17.23 2.65
N ASP A 114 21.95 18.04 1.98
CA ASP A 114 22.18 19.47 1.83
C ASP A 114 21.91 20.20 3.16
N LYS A 115 22.91 20.97 3.62
CA LYS A 115 22.83 21.75 4.85
C LYS A 115 21.86 22.92 4.73
N ASP A 116 21.66 23.42 3.52
CA ASP A 116 20.75 24.52 3.21
C ASP A 116 19.37 24.01 2.75
N PHE A 117 19.11 22.71 2.92
CA PHE A 117 17.83 22.10 2.56
C PHE A 117 16.68 22.78 3.28
N LYS A 118 15.77 23.35 2.50
CA LYS A 118 14.53 23.95 3.01
C LYS A 118 13.46 22.88 3.10
N VAL A 119 13.04 22.57 4.32
CA VAL A 119 11.96 21.61 4.58
C VAL A 119 10.67 22.11 3.92
N PRO A 120 10.04 21.32 3.03
CA PRO A 120 8.75 21.69 2.45
C PRO A 120 7.67 21.83 3.52
N GLU A 121 6.74 22.76 3.36
CA GLU A 121 5.68 23.03 4.36
C GLU A 121 4.78 21.80 4.61
N HIS A 122 4.58 20.96 3.60
CA HIS A 122 3.77 19.74 3.71
C HIS A 122 4.51 18.56 4.33
N ALA A 123 5.84 18.66 4.52
CA ALA A 123 6.65 17.54 4.94
C ALA A 123 6.43 17.22 6.42
N VAL A 124 6.16 15.96 6.73
CA VAL A 124 6.11 15.49 8.11
C VAL A 124 7.53 15.28 8.62
N VAL A 125 7.88 16.03 9.67
CA VAL A 125 9.13 15.87 10.39
C VAL A 125 8.99 14.74 11.39
N TYR A 126 9.76 13.67 11.20
CA TYR A 126 9.83 12.58 12.16
C TYR A 126 10.72 12.95 13.35
N LYS A 127 11.92 13.48 13.09
CA LYS A 127 12.92 13.81 14.12
C LYS A 127 13.68 15.07 13.71
N ARG A 128 14.01 15.95 14.67
CA ARG A 128 14.81 17.17 14.39
C ARG A 128 16.28 17.02 14.81
N THR A 129 16.53 16.35 15.92
CA THR A 129 17.82 16.28 16.62
C THR A 129 18.21 14.81 16.83
N PRO A 130 19.48 14.38 16.67
CA PRO A 130 20.64 15.18 16.25
C PRO A 130 20.67 15.47 14.75
N HIS A 131 19.88 14.75 13.95
CA HIS A 131 19.76 14.96 12.51
C HIS A 131 18.28 15.02 12.12
N LEU A 132 17.96 15.94 11.23
CA LEU A 132 16.62 16.08 10.67
C LEU A 132 16.24 14.82 9.89
N GLN A 133 15.11 14.20 10.22
CA GLN A 133 14.54 13.08 9.47
C GLN A 133 13.11 13.43 9.04
N LEU A 134 12.84 13.24 7.76
CA LEU A 134 11.54 13.52 7.15
C LEU A 134 10.89 12.23 6.67
N VAL A 135 9.55 12.19 6.71
CA VAL A 135 8.78 11.05 6.22
C VAL A 135 8.72 11.07 4.68
N GLY A 136 9.25 10.02 4.06
CA GLY A 136 9.16 9.77 2.63
C GLY A 136 8.29 8.55 2.29
N CYS A 137 7.84 8.45 1.05
CA CYS A 137 7.16 7.26 0.55
C CYS A 137 8.19 6.23 0.03
N LEU A 138 7.79 4.95 -0.01
CA LEU A 138 8.59 3.87 -0.62
C LEU A 138 8.43 3.80 -2.15
N GLY A 139 8.00 4.89 -2.80
CA GLY A 139 7.86 4.92 -4.26
C GLY A 139 9.22 4.96 -4.96
N TRP A 140 9.30 4.45 -6.19
CA TRP A 140 10.54 4.39 -6.98
C TRP A 140 11.27 5.74 -7.17
N ASN A 141 10.55 6.86 -7.11
CA ASN A 141 11.16 8.19 -7.21
C ASN A 141 11.85 8.65 -5.92
N CYS A 142 11.64 7.93 -4.81
CA CYS A 142 12.12 8.30 -3.48
C CYS A 142 13.01 7.20 -2.88
N ALA A 143 12.75 5.94 -3.19
CA ALA A 143 13.46 4.80 -2.64
C ALA A 143 13.84 3.84 -3.77
N ASP A 144 14.91 4.19 -4.50
CA ASP A 144 15.35 3.50 -5.73
C ASP A 144 15.52 1.98 -5.57
N THR A 145 15.81 1.49 -4.38
CA THR A 145 16.01 0.07 -4.09
C THR A 145 14.90 -0.55 -3.24
N GLY A 146 14.01 0.27 -2.66
CA GLY A 146 13.07 -0.15 -1.62
C GLY A 146 13.72 -0.64 -0.31
N MET A 147 15.05 -0.76 -0.24
CA MET A 147 15.77 -1.30 0.92
C MET A 147 15.66 -0.41 2.17
N ASP A 148 15.24 0.84 1.99
CA ASP A 148 15.21 1.85 3.04
C ASP A 148 13.85 1.94 3.76
N ARG A 149 13.01 0.91 3.61
CA ARG A 149 11.74 0.81 4.32
C ARG A 149 11.98 0.90 5.82
N SER A 150 11.54 2.02 6.38
CA SER A 150 11.82 2.46 7.75
C SER A 150 10.62 2.23 8.68
N GLY A 151 9.49 1.79 8.15
CA GLY A 151 8.30 1.59 8.95
C GLY A 151 7.05 1.80 8.14
N PHE A 152 5.97 2.09 8.86
CA PHE A 152 4.65 2.33 8.30
C PHE A 152 4.07 3.62 8.86
N TRP A 153 3.32 4.31 8.02
CA TRP A 153 2.44 5.38 8.49
C TRP A 153 1.17 4.74 9.05
N ILE A 154 0.85 4.94 10.32
CA ILE A 154 -0.30 4.29 10.96
C ILE A 154 -1.25 5.30 11.60
N MET A 155 -2.50 4.90 11.79
CA MET A 155 -3.48 5.71 12.51
C MET A 155 -3.05 5.97 13.97
N PRO A 156 -3.33 7.16 14.54
CA PRO A 156 -4.04 8.31 13.95
C PRO A 156 -3.12 9.34 13.25
N GLY A 157 -2.04 8.89 12.60
CA GLY A 157 -1.07 9.76 11.92
C GLY A 157 0.28 9.76 12.62
N LYS A 158 0.87 8.58 12.81
CA LYS A 158 2.19 8.42 13.42
C LYS A 158 3.05 7.43 12.64
N VAL A 159 4.36 7.58 12.80
CA VAL A 159 5.33 6.62 12.30
C VAL A 159 5.39 5.42 13.25
N GLN A 160 5.13 4.22 12.72
CA GLN A 160 5.48 2.97 13.38
C GLN A 160 6.79 2.47 12.79
N ARG A 161 7.87 2.57 13.57
CA ARG A 161 9.20 2.11 13.14
C ARG A 161 9.24 0.60 12.99
N ALA A 162 10.00 0.17 12.01
CA ALA A 162 10.32 -1.23 11.81
C ALA A 162 11.75 -1.32 11.24
N ALA A 163 12.46 -2.40 11.59
CA ALA A 163 13.84 -2.59 11.18
C ALA A 163 13.93 -2.69 9.66
N SER A 164 14.63 -1.76 9.03
CA SER A 164 14.85 -1.78 7.60
C SER A 164 15.65 -3.03 7.20
N PRO A 165 15.47 -3.52 5.96
CA PRO A 165 16.31 -4.57 5.39
C PRO A 165 17.80 -4.35 5.63
N MET A 166 18.27 -3.11 5.49
CA MET A 166 19.67 -2.75 5.72
C MET A 166 20.08 -2.89 7.18
N GLU A 167 19.26 -2.40 8.13
CA GLU A 167 19.50 -2.59 9.57
C GLU A 167 19.56 -4.08 9.94
N MET A 168 18.67 -4.87 9.37
CA MET A 168 18.62 -6.33 9.58
C MET A 168 19.87 -7.03 9.04
N MET A 169 20.30 -6.69 7.80
CA MET A 169 21.53 -7.23 7.21
C MET A 169 22.76 -6.89 8.05
N ILE A 170 22.92 -5.61 8.44
CA ILE A 170 24.06 -5.16 9.26
C ILE A 170 24.07 -5.88 10.62
N SER A 171 22.89 -6.05 11.23
CA SER A 171 22.77 -6.78 12.49
C SER A 171 23.13 -8.26 12.32
N GLY A 172 22.68 -8.92 11.26
CA GLY A 172 23.01 -10.32 10.98
C GLY A 172 24.51 -10.52 10.75
N MET A 173 25.13 -9.67 9.92
CA MET A 173 26.58 -9.70 9.68
C MET A 173 27.38 -9.53 10.98
N SER A 174 26.91 -8.65 11.87
CA SER A 174 27.55 -8.45 13.19
C SER A 174 27.45 -9.67 14.10
N ASN A 175 26.47 -10.55 13.87
CA ASN A 175 26.24 -11.78 14.61
C ASN A 175 26.83 -13.03 13.92
N GLY A 176 27.54 -12.86 12.80
CA GLY A 176 28.20 -13.95 12.07
C GLY A 176 27.38 -14.55 10.92
N ASP A 177 26.26 -13.94 10.53
CA ASP A 177 25.52 -14.33 9.32
C ASP A 177 26.25 -13.90 8.04
N ASP A 178 25.91 -14.52 6.92
CA ASP A 178 26.49 -14.26 5.60
C ASP A 178 26.07 -12.91 4.96
N GLY A 179 25.24 -12.14 5.66
CA GLY A 179 24.74 -10.84 5.20
C GLY A 179 23.67 -10.94 4.11
N MET A 180 23.05 -12.10 3.91
CA MET A 180 21.95 -12.24 2.96
C MET A 180 20.60 -12.09 3.66
N LEU A 181 19.72 -11.23 3.12
CA LEU A 181 18.34 -11.08 3.57
C LEU A 181 17.37 -11.23 2.39
N ILE A 182 16.40 -12.12 2.54
CA ILE A 182 15.32 -12.30 1.56
C ILE A 182 14.05 -11.66 2.13
N VAL A 183 13.57 -10.62 1.45
CA VAL A 183 12.29 -9.97 1.77
C VAL A 183 11.36 -10.13 0.57
N ASN A 184 10.19 -10.72 0.80
CA ASN A 184 9.22 -10.95 -0.28
C ASN A 184 8.43 -9.68 -0.59
N ASN A 185 7.92 -8.99 0.43
CA ASN A 185 7.15 -7.76 0.24
C ASN A 185 7.43 -6.73 1.33
N LEU A 186 8.18 -5.69 0.97
CA LEU A 186 8.53 -4.57 1.85
C LEU A 186 7.32 -3.72 2.29
N SER A 187 6.25 -3.75 1.51
CA SER A 187 5.02 -3.03 1.81
C SER A 187 4.09 -3.80 2.74
N ASN A 188 4.41 -5.06 3.09
CA ASN A 188 3.57 -5.87 3.97
C ASN A 188 3.97 -5.68 5.45
N PRO A 189 3.13 -5.04 6.28
CA PRO A 189 3.44 -4.87 7.71
C PRO A 189 3.52 -6.17 8.50
N ASN A 190 2.93 -7.26 8.02
CA ASN A 190 3.00 -8.55 8.71
C ASN A 190 4.34 -9.27 8.54
N GLU A 191 5.15 -8.88 7.54
CA GLU A 191 6.50 -9.41 7.31
C GLU A 191 7.58 -8.55 8.00
N ALA A 192 7.17 -7.46 8.65
CA ALA A 192 8.07 -6.50 9.26
C ALA A 192 8.44 -6.84 10.70
N VAL A 193 9.72 -6.66 11.04
CA VAL A 193 10.18 -6.64 12.43
C VAL A 193 9.95 -5.24 13.00
N LEU A 194 8.94 -5.08 13.85
CA LEU A 194 8.61 -3.80 14.48
C LEU A 194 9.63 -3.43 15.55
N ILE A 195 10.00 -2.15 15.62
CA ILE A 195 10.86 -1.62 16.68
C ILE A 195 9.96 -1.09 17.80
N PRO A 196 10.17 -1.50 19.07
CA PRO A 196 9.40 -0.99 20.21
C PRO A 196 9.40 0.54 20.26
N GLU A 197 8.24 1.14 20.57
CA GLU A 197 8.08 2.61 20.60
C GLU A 197 9.06 3.29 21.55
N GLU A 198 9.44 2.64 22.65
CA GLU A 198 10.41 3.14 23.63
C GLU A 198 11.79 3.40 23.02
N ILE A 199 12.19 2.58 22.05
CA ILE A 199 13.47 2.68 21.34
C ILE A 199 13.31 3.61 20.12
N ALA A 200 12.13 3.60 19.52
CA ALA A 200 11.79 4.34 18.31
C ALA A 200 11.39 5.81 18.55
N LYS A 201 11.50 6.33 19.78
CA LYS A 201 11.08 7.71 20.07
C LYS A 201 11.87 8.69 19.21
N PRO A 202 11.20 9.62 18.50
CA PRO A 202 11.91 10.74 17.90
C PRO A 202 12.59 11.51 19.03
N GLY A 203 13.88 11.79 18.88
CA GLY A 203 14.59 12.64 19.83
C GLY A 203 13.90 14.00 19.85
N GLU A 204 13.50 14.45 21.04
CA GLU A 204 12.98 15.80 21.26
C GLU A 204 14.01 16.87 20.89
#